data_AF-A0A968IJ53-F1
#
_entry.id   AF-A0A968IJ53-F1
#
_cell.length_a   1.000
_cell.length_b   1.000
_cell.length_c   1.000
_cell.angle_alpha   90.00
_cell.angle_beta   90.00
_cell.angle_gamma   90.00
#
_symmetry.space_group_name_H-M   'P 1'
#
loop_
_entity.id
_entity.type
_entity.pdbx_description
1 polymer ?
#
loop_
_entity_poly.entity_id
_entity_poly.type
_entity_poly.pdbx_seq_one_letter_code
_entity_poly.pdbx_strand_id
1 'polypeptide(L)'
;MKEYRRGAHTVFEIHLHLVWVTKYRRKALMGEVGLRVRELIRQVCQQQQVTILKGHVSKDHVHLFVSIPPQVTISRLVQGLKGKTAYKLLQEFPHLRKKFWGRHIWARGYFCCSSGNVTDEIVMQYIENQNHEGEDADFKVEGED
;
A
#
# COMPACT_ATOMS: atom_id res chain seq x y z
N MET A 1 -20.01 -2.69 -13.60
CA MET A 1 -19.83 -1.81 -12.42
C MET A 1 -18.58 -2.26 -11.70
N LYS A 2 -17.66 -1.34 -11.32
CA LYS A 2 -16.55 -1.70 -10.42
C LYS A 2 -17.13 -2.10 -9.07
N GLU A 3 -16.72 -3.24 -8.52
CA GLU A 3 -17.15 -3.68 -7.20
C GLU A 3 -16.36 -2.94 -6.10
N TYR A 4 -17.02 -2.00 -5.43
CA TYR A 4 -16.47 -1.36 -4.24
C TYR A 4 -16.38 -2.33 -3.06
N ARG A 5 -15.29 -2.23 -2.28
CA ARG A 5 -15.17 -2.97 -1.02
C ARG A 5 -16.03 -2.30 0.05
N ARG A 6 -16.58 -3.10 0.96
CA ARG A 6 -17.43 -2.63 2.06
C ARG A 6 -16.82 -3.00 3.42
N GLY A 7 -16.83 -2.05 4.34
CA GLY A 7 -16.67 -2.24 5.78
C GLY A 7 -18.02 -2.12 6.49
N ALA A 8 -18.03 -2.16 7.83
CA ALA A 8 -19.26 -2.07 8.61
C ALA A 8 -20.06 -0.78 8.36
N HIS A 9 -19.36 0.33 8.12
CA HIS A 9 -19.94 1.66 7.90
C HIS A 9 -19.25 2.42 6.76
N THR A 10 -18.54 1.72 5.87
CA THR A 10 -17.73 2.35 4.81
C THR A 10 -17.84 1.59 3.50
N VAL A 11 -17.86 2.31 2.38
CA VAL A 11 -17.72 1.77 1.01
C VAL A 11 -16.51 2.45 0.40
N PHE A 12 -15.56 1.67 -0.14
CA PHE A 12 -14.27 2.22 -0.56
C PHE A 12 -13.61 1.43 -1.69
N GLU A 13 -12.80 2.11 -2.48
CA GLU A 13 -11.83 1.53 -3.41
C GLU A 13 -10.56 2.39 -3.35
N ILE A 14 -9.52 1.89 -2.67
CA ILE A 14 -8.25 2.62 -2.51
C ILE A 14 -7.11 1.72 -2.98
N HIS A 15 -6.64 1.98 -4.19
CA HIS A 15 -5.53 1.25 -4.80
C HIS A 15 -4.26 2.08 -4.84
N LEU A 16 -3.13 1.47 -4.43
CA LEU A 16 -1.84 2.13 -4.36
C LEU A 16 -0.75 1.28 -5.02
N HIS A 17 0.12 1.94 -5.79
CA HIS A 17 1.43 1.43 -6.21
C HIS A 17 2.50 1.93 -5.26
N LEU A 18 3.09 1.01 -4.50
CA LEU A 18 4.17 1.26 -3.57
C LEU A 18 5.48 0.69 -4.11
N VAL A 19 6.55 1.48 -4.04
CA VAL A 19 7.89 1.03 -4.40
C VAL A 19 8.89 1.48 -3.35
N TRP A 20 9.76 0.58 -2.90
CA TRP A 20 10.91 0.95 -2.09
C TRP A 20 12.12 0.11 -2.46
N VAL A 21 13.29 0.63 -2.12
CA VAL A 21 14.57 0.10 -2.57
C VAL A 21 15.45 -0.27 -1.38
N THR A 22 16.37 -1.22 -1.58
CA THR A 22 17.43 -1.51 -0.61
C THR A 22 18.35 -0.29 -0.49
N LYS A 23 18.98 -0.15 0.68
CA LYS A 23 19.93 0.92 0.95
C LYS A 23 21.09 0.81 -0.05
N TYR A 24 21.36 1.91 -0.76
CA TYR A 24 22.34 2.00 -1.85
C TYR A 24 22.08 1.04 -3.02
N ARG A 25 20.81 0.64 -3.27
CA ARG A 25 20.43 -0.26 -4.38
C ARG A 25 21.22 -1.58 -4.39
N ARG A 26 21.65 -2.04 -3.20
CA ARG A 26 22.39 -3.29 -3.06
C ARG A 26 21.51 -4.47 -3.47
N LYS A 27 21.98 -5.27 -4.43
CA LYS A 27 21.32 -6.52 -4.88
C LYS A 27 21.39 -7.58 -3.78
N ALA A 28 20.41 -7.60 -2.88
CA ALA A 28 20.40 -8.46 -1.68
C ALA A 28 19.15 -9.33 -1.58
N LEU A 29 18.11 -9.07 -2.37
CA LEU A 29 16.83 -9.74 -2.29
C LEU A 29 16.77 -10.89 -3.31
N MET A 30 17.66 -11.87 -3.14
CA MET A 30 17.80 -13.01 -4.05
C MET A 30 17.70 -14.33 -3.29
N GLY A 31 17.28 -15.39 -3.98
CA GLY A 31 17.10 -16.72 -3.38
C GLY A 31 16.19 -16.67 -2.15
N GLU A 32 16.61 -17.32 -1.07
CA GLU A 32 15.88 -17.41 0.19
C GLU A 32 15.55 -16.03 0.79
N VAL A 33 16.44 -15.04 0.67
CA VAL A 33 16.19 -13.68 1.17
C VAL A 33 15.00 -13.06 0.46
N GLY A 34 14.95 -13.17 -0.88
CA GLY A 34 13.85 -12.64 -1.67
C GLY A 34 12.52 -13.34 -1.38
N LEU A 35 12.54 -14.68 -1.24
CA LEU A 35 11.37 -15.47 -0.86
C LEU A 35 10.84 -15.06 0.51
N ARG A 36 11.75 -14.85 1.47
CA ARG A 36 11.40 -14.46 2.83
C ARG A 36 10.83 -13.05 2.93
N VAL A 37 11.38 -12.09 2.16
CA VAL A 37 10.81 -10.73 2.01
C VAL A 37 9.35 -10.82 1.58
N ARG A 38 9.06 -11.61 0.53
CA ARG A 38 7.70 -11.78 0.01
C ARG A 38 6.75 -12.34 1.06
N GLU A 39 7.17 -13.34 1.81
CA GLU A 39 6.36 -13.95 2.86
C GLU A 39 6.05 -12.95 3.98
N LEU A 40 7.05 -12.25 4.48
CA LEU A 40 6.89 -11.24 5.53
C LEU A 40 5.99 -10.09 5.09
N ILE A 41 6.09 -9.64 3.84
CA ILE A 41 5.18 -8.65 3.25
C ILE A 41 3.73 -9.15 3.30
N ARG A 42 3.48 -10.39 2.86
CA ARG A 42 2.14 -10.98 2.89
C ARG A 42 1.58 -11.00 4.32
N GLN A 43 2.41 -11.37 5.30
CA GLN A 43 2.01 -11.36 6.71
C GLN A 43 1.63 -9.95 7.19
N VAL A 44 2.43 -8.91 6.88
CA VAL A 44 2.11 -7.52 7.27
C VAL A 44 0.81 -7.07 6.63
N CYS A 45 0.65 -7.32 5.33
CA CYS A 45 -0.57 -6.94 4.60
C CYS A 45 -1.80 -7.64 5.17
N GLN A 46 -1.72 -8.95 5.45
CA GLN A 46 -2.80 -9.71 6.07
C GLN A 46 -3.18 -9.16 7.44
N GLN A 47 -2.19 -8.85 8.29
CA GLN A 47 -2.40 -8.26 9.62
C GLN A 47 -3.11 -6.90 9.56
N GLN A 48 -2.94 -6.14 8.47
CA GLN A 48 -3.56 -4.83 8.27
C GLN A 48 -4.78 -4.87 7.34
N GLN A 49 -5.28 -6.07 6.99
CA GLN A 49 -6.40 -6.25 6.05
C GLN A 49 -6.17 -5.58 4.67
N VAL A 50 -4.90 -5.45 4.29
CA VAL A 50 -4.46 -4.95 2.99
C VAL A 50 -4.42 -6.11 2.00
N THR A 51 -5.13 -5.97 0.89
CA THR A 51 -5.13 -6.97 -0.19
C THR A 51 -3.99 -6.67 -1.14
N ILE A 52 -3.11 -7.65 -1.41
CA ILE A 52 -2.09 -7.53 -2.45
C ILE A 52 -2.70 -7.95 -3.78
N LEU A 53 -2.87 -6.99 -4.69
CA LEU A 53 -3.37 -7.22 -6.04
C LEU A 53 -2.28 -7.75 -6.96
N LYS A 54 -1.08 -7.18 -6.86
CA LYS A 54 0.13 -7.67 -7.55
C LYS A 54 1.37 -7.29 -6.75
N GLY A 55 2.42 -8.09 -6.84
CA GLY A 55 3.67 -7.79 -6.15
C GLY A 55 4.86 -8.43 -6.82
N HIS A 56 6.01 -7.76 -6.75
CA HIS A 56 7.26 -8.24 -7.30
C HIS A 56 8.44 -7.84 -6.40
N VAL A 57 9.24 -8.83 -6.02
CA VAL A 57 10.51 -8.61 -5.31
C VAL A 57 11.63 -8.74 -6.34
N SER A 58 12.21 -7.61 -6.72
CA SER A 58 13.41 -7.56 -7.56
C SER A 58 14.66 -7.68 -6.69
N LYS A 59 15.84 -7.75 -7.31
CA LYS A 59 17.12 -7.98 -6.61
C LYS A 59 17.45 -6.89 -5.57
N ASP A 60 16.97 -5.67 -5.78
CA ASP A 60 17.29 -4.48 -4.97
C ASP A 60 16.08 -3.59 -4.66
N HIS A 61 14.87 -3.98 -5.05
CA HIS A 61 13.66 -3.20 -4.81
C HIS A 61 12.40 -4.06 -4.80
N VAL A 62 11.33 -3.53 -4.23
CA VAL A 62 10.03 -4.18 -4.17
C VAL A 62 8.99 -3.28 -4.80
N HIS A 63 8.15 -3.85 -5.68
CA HIS A 63 6.92 -3.24 -6.17
C HIS A 63 5.73 -3.95 -5.52
N LEU A 64 4.78 -3.18 -5.01
CA LEU A 64 3.49 -3.67 -4.54
C LEU A 64 2.36 -2.84 -5.15
N PHE A 65 1.36 -3.53 -5.69
CA PHE A 65 0.08 -2.96 -6.03
C PHE A 65 -0.95 -3.52 -5.06
N VAL A 66 -1.55 -2.66 -4.24
CA VAL A 66 -2.36 -3.06 -3.08
C VAL A 66 -3.69 -2.32 -3.02
N SER A 67 -4.69 -2.98 -2.44
CA SER A 67 -5.95 -2.38 -2.01
C SER A 67 -5.96 -2.25 -0.49
N ILE A 68 -5.98 -1.01 0.00
CA ILE A 68 -5.90 -0.70 1.44
C ILE A 68 -7.27 -0.31 1.99
N PRO A 69 -7.59 -0.63 3.26
CA PRO A 69 -8.77 -0.12 3.92
C PRO A 69 -8.56 1.35 4.37
N PRO A 70 -9.63 2.16 4.50
CA PRO A 70 -9.52 3.60 4.72
C PRO A 70 -8.85 4.00 6.05
N GLN A 71 -8.94 3.14 7.07
CA GLN A 71 -8.28 3.36 8.37
C GLN A 71 -6.77 3.11 8.35
N VAL A 72 -6.23 2.49 7.30
CA VAL A 72 -4.79 2.23 7.17
C VAL A 72 -4.12 3.41 6.49
N THR A 73 -3.23 4.09 7.21
CA THR A 73 -2.43 5.16 6.62
C THR A 73 -1.25 4.59 5.84
N ILE A 74 -0.94 5.21 4.70
CA ILE A 74 0.15 4.80 3.79
C ILE A 74 1.49 4.74 4.53
N SER A 75 1.78 5.77 5.34
CA SER A 75 3.03 5.86 6.11
C SER A 75 3.18 4.73 7.12
N ARG A 76 2.11 4.38 7.85
CA ARG A 76 2.13 3.25 8.82
C ARG A 76 2.26 1.91 8.13
N LEU A 77 1.59 1.71 6.99
CA LEU A 77 1.73 0.48 6.20
C LEU A 77 3.18 0.30 5.74
N VAL A 78 3.78 1.33 5.14
CA VAL A 78 5.17 1.27 4.67
C VAL A 78 6.18 1.12 5.82
N GLN A 79 5.93 1.79 6.96
CA GLN A 79 6.74 1.61 8.16
C GLN A 79 6.71 0.15 8.64
N GLY A 80 5.52 -0.47 8.71
CA GLY A 80 5.38 -1.88 9.08
C GLY A 80 6.06 -2.83 8.10
N LEU A 81 5.86 -2.61 6.79
CA LEU A 81 6.46 -3.41 5.72
C LEU A 81 7.99 -3.37 5.79
N LYS A 82 8.58 -2.17 5.80
CA LYS A 82 10.04 -1.98 5.82
C LYS A 82 10.64 -2.40 7.17
N GLY A 83 9.97 -2.08 8.27
CA GLY A 83 10.43 -2.38 9.63
C GLY A 83 10.47 -3.88 9.92
N LYS A 84 9.34 -4.59 9.75
CA LYS A 84 9.25 -6.03 10.04
C LYS A 84 10.19 -6.84 9.15
N THR A 85 10.25 -6.51 7.85
CA THR A 85 11.17 -7.19 6.93
C THR A 85 12.63 -6.93 7.27
N ALA A 86 13.03 -5.68 7.54
CA ALA A 86 14.42 -5.40 7.89
C ALA A 86 14.85 -6.13 9.17
N TYR A 87 13.99 -6.10 10.19
CA TYR A 87 14.26 -6.77 11.47
C TYR A 87 14.43 -8.29 11.30
N LYS A 88 13.45 -8.96 10.69
CA LYS A 88 13.48 -10.42 10.52
C LYS A 88 14.60 -10.88 9.60
N LEU A 89 14.85 -10.19 8.50
CA LEU A 89 15.93 -10.56 7.59
C LEU A 89 17.32 -10.42 8.23
N LEU A 90 17.55 -9.36 9.02
CA LEU A 90 18.81 -9.24 9.75
C LEU A 90 18.93 -10.29 10.86
N GLN A 91 17.82 -10.74 11.44
CA GLN A 91 17.82 -11.82 12.41
C GLN A 91 18.19 -13.16 11.76
N GLU A 92 17.52 -13.50 10.66
CA GLU A 92 17.56 -14.82 10.00
C GLU A 92 18.76 -14.99 9.06
N PHE A 93 19.30 -13.90 8.48
CA PHE A 93 20.39 -13.96 7.50
C PHE A 93 21.63 -13.16 7.96
N PRO A 94 22.55 -13.76 8.73
CA PRO A 94 23.73 -13.07 9.28
C PRO A 94 24.62 -12.39 8.22
N HIS A 95 24.69 -12.93 7.01
CA HIS A 95 25.47 -12.35 5.91
C HIS A 95 24.94 -10.95 5.50
N LEU A 96 23.65 -10.66 5.70
CA LEU A 96 23.08 -9.33 5.45
C LEU A 96 23.60 -8.29 6.45
N ARG A 97 23.95 -8.67 7.68
CA ARG A 97 24.52 -7.74 8.67
C ARG A 97 25.87 -7.19 8.23
N LYS A 98 26.69 -8.04 7.59
CA LYS A 98 27.97 -7.62 6.99
C LYS A 98 27.74 -6.67 5.80
N LYS A 99 26.72 -6.94 4.98
CA LYS A 99 26.40 -6.16 3.78
C LYS A 99 25.76 -4.79 4.10
N PHE A 100 25.00 -4.70 5.18
CA PHE A 100 24.27 -3.51 5.62
C PHE A 100 24.78 -3.04 6.99
N TRP A 101 25.99 -2.45 6.99
CA TRP A 101 26.55 -1.85 8.19
C TRP A 101 25.59 -0.79 8.78
N GLY A 102 25.34 -0.87 10.08
CA GLY A 102 24.32 -0.06 10.76
C GLY A 102 22.90 -0.62 10.74
N ARG A 103 22.68 -1.88 10.33
CA ARG A 103 21.38 -2.58 10.44
C ARG A 103 20.23 -1.92 9.66
N HIS A 104 20.56 -1.27 8.54
CA HIS A 104 19.57 -0.65 7.65
C HIS A 104 19.54 -1.33 6.28
N ILE A 105 18.56 -2.21 6.05
CA ILE A 105 18.37 -2.89 4.76
C ILE A 105 17.76 -1.97 3.70
N TRP A 106 16.81 -1.13 4.08
CA TRP A 106 16.05 -0.29 3.15
C TRP A 106 16.56 1.16 3.10
N ALA A 107 16.38 1.83 1.96
CA ALA A 107 16.53 3.28 1.88
C ALA A 107 15.46 4.00 2.72
N ARG A 108 15.67 5.27 3.06
CA ARG A 108 14.74 6.05 3.92
C ARG A 108 13.37 6.22 3.27
N GLY A 109 13.34 6.69 2.02
CA GLY A 109 12.12 6.97 1.28
C GLY A 109 11.40 5.75 0.72
N TYR A 110 10.28 6.02 0.07
CA TYR A 110 9.50 5.12 -0.77
C TYR A 110 8.72 5.96 -1.79
N PHE A 111 8.36 5.36 -2.91
CA PHE A 111 7.43 5.91 -3.87
C PHE A 111 6.02 5.38 -3.56
N CYS A 112 5.03 6.25 -3.74
CA CYS A 112 3.62 5.92 -3.62
C CYS A 112 2.85 6.68 -4.70
N CYS A 113 2.00 5.98 -5.43
CA CYS A 113 1.10 6.56 -6.42
C CYS A 113 -0.26 5.87 -6.29
N SER A 114 -1.34 6.64 -6.28
CA SER A 114 -2.69 6.09 -6.38
C SER A 114 -2.90 5.50 -7.76
N SER A 115 -3.69 4.43 -7.83
CA SER A 115 -4.15 3.86 -9.08
C SER A 115 -5.66 3.94 -9.12
N GLY A 116 -6.19 4.43 -10.22
CA GLY A 116 -7.62 4.52 -10.46
C GLY A 116 -7.89 5.53 -11.55
N ASN A 117 -8.51 5.09 -12.64
CA ASN A 117 -9.31 5.98 -13.45
C ASN A 117 -10.60 6.21 -12.66
N VAL A 118 -10.57 7.25 -11.84
CA VAL A 118 -11.79 7.88 -11.35
C VAL A 118 -12.08 8.94 -12.40
N THR A 119 -13.12 8.70 -13.21
CA THR A 119 -13.59 9.69 -14.16
C THR A 119 -14.63 10.56 -13.48
N ASP A 120 -14.84 11.77 -13.99
CA ASP A 120 -15.85 12.68 -13.44
C ASP A 120 -17.22 12.01 -13.42
N GLU A 121 -17.55 11.17 -14.42
CA GLU A 121 -18.81 10.41 -14.46
C GLU A 121 -18.96 9.41 -13.30
N ILE A 122 -17.87 8.79 -12.85
CA ILE A 122 -17.91 7.85 -11.70
C ILE A 122 -18.14 8.63 -10.40
N VAL A 123 -17.57 9.84 -10.29
CA VAL A 123 -17.78 10.71 -9.12
C VAL A 123 -19.21 11.25 -9.13
N MET A 124 -19.68 11.77 -10.26
CA MET A 124 -21.05 12.27 -10.45
C MET A 124 -22.07 11.17 -10.17
N GLN A 125 -21.91 9.96 -10.73
CA GLN A 125 -22.80 8.84 -10.48
C GLN A 125 -22.79 8.42 -8.99
N TYR A 126 -21.64 8.52 -8.30
CA TYR A 126 -21.59 8.26 -6.85
C TYR A 126 -22.37 9.32 -6.08
N ILE A 127 -22.25 10.61 -6.42
CA ILE A 127 -22.97 11.72 -5.79
C ILE A 127 -24.48 11.63 -6.08
N GLU A 128 -24.89 11.39 -7.33
CA GLU A 128 -26.30 11.25 -7.74
C GLU A 128 -27.01 10.08 -7.03
N ASN A 129 -26.31 8.96 -6.85
CA ASN A 129 -26.85 7.82 -6.09
C ASN A 129 -26.91 8.07 -4.57
N GLN A 130 -26.35 9.18 -4.08
CA GLN A 130 -26.31 9.50 -2.65
C GLN A 130 -27.40 10.48 -2.21
N ASN A 131 -28.09 11.22 -3.10
CA ASN A 131 -29.25 12.05 -2.71
C ASN A 131 -30.21 12.35 -3.89
N HIS A 132 -31.52 12.18 -3.63
CA HIS A 132 -32.60 12.74 -4.45
C HIS A 132 -32.70 14.26 -4.21
N GLU A 133 -32.60 15.01 -5.33
CA GLU A 133 -33.09 16.38 -5.65
C GLU A 133 -32.41 17.64 -5.04
N GLY A 134 -32.13 18.60 -5.94
CA GLY A 134 -32.17 20.06 -5.67
C GLY A 134 -30.84 20.83 -5.73
N GLU A 135 -30.58 21.57 -6.81
CA GLU A 135 -29.32 22.21 -7.27
C GLU A 135 -28.65 23.23 -6.30
N ASP A 136 -27.53 22.83 -5.69
CA ASP A 136 -26.24 23.55 -5.71
C ASP A 136 -25.10 22.64 -6.26
N ALA A 137 -24.44 23.00 -7.35
CA ALA A 137 -23.95 21.97 -8.31
C ALA A 137 -22.81 21.04 -7.82
N ASP A 138 -21.89 21.51 -6.96
CA ASP A 138 -20.66 20.75 -6.63
C ASP A 138 -20.43 20.47 -5.13
N PHE A 139 -21.16 21.12 -4.21
CA PHE A 139 -20.95 20.93 -2.75
C PHE A 139 -22.17 21.36 -1.92
N LYS A 140 -23.24 20.56 -1.93
CA LYS A 140 -24.49 20.85 -1.18
C LYS A 140 -24.36 20.52 0.31
N VAL A 141 -25.02 21.32 1.14
CA VAL A 141 -25.29 21.02 2.55
C VAL A 141 -26.78 20.68 2.70
N GLU A 142 -27.11 19.58 3.39
CA GLU A 142 -28.50 19.23 3.67
C GLU A 142 -29.13 20.29 4.60
N GLY A 143 -30.18 20.98 4.11
CA GLY A 143 -30.99 21.91 4.91
C GLY A 143 -30.61 23.39 4.84
N GLU A 144 -29.80 23.82 3.85
CA GLU A 144 -29.66 25.25 3.51
C GLU A 144 -30.75 25.65 2.47
N ASP A 145 -31.55 26.66 2.81
CA ASP A 145 -32.48 27.39 1.90
C ASP A 145 -31.78 28.61 1.28
#